data_AF-A0A9J5YPD0-F1
#
_entry.id   AF-A0A9J5YPD0-F1
#
_cell.length_a   1.000
_cell.length_b   1.000
_cell.length_c   1.000
_cell.angle_alpha   90.00
_cell.angle_beta   90.00
_cell.angle_gamma   90.00
#
_symmetry.space_group_name_H-M   'P 1'
#
loop_
_entity.id
_entity.type
_entity.pdbx_description
1 polymer ?
#
loop_
_entity_poly.entity_id
_entity_poly.type
_entity_poly.pdbx_seq_one_letter_code
_entity_poly.pdbx_strand_id
1 'polypeptide(L)'
;MARNHMILTFLLKLLLSSVSTATNSTSDIRQAIEEMRTANYFTFIMLINMAPADLIQGNLTFLMPRDKTLSQTLIQENNVVDFLQRHSLPSPLLFDHLQHFPTGSMIPTSKPDVFLRVNNSGKMHFFLNNARVVSQNICTKSASIRCHGIDQVLEGAPLASDHINASLPLPPPCDHNITSPPFGLVASPPVMSPPSAAQPISSNISPIPSSAPPLTSAVSLSKTGIAGLIWLLMAVKLSL
;
A
#
# COMPACT_ATOMS: atom_id res chain seq x y z
N MET A 1 32.96 -44.16 -17.78
CA MET A 1 32.19 -43.20 -18.62
C MET A 1 30.89 -42.71 -17.98
N ALA A 2 30.06 -43.57 -17.36
CA ALA A 2 28.74 -43.18 -16.81
C ALA A 2 28.77 -42.09 -15.71
N ARG A 3 29.77 -42.10 -14.81
CA ARG A 3 29.86 -41.14 -13.70
C ARG A 3 30.05 -39.68 -14.18
N ASN A 4 30.88 -39.49 -15.19
CA ASN A 4 31.14 -38.16 -15.74
C ASN A 4 29.92 -37.64 -16.54
N HIS A 5 29.15 -38.55 -17.15
CA HIS A 5 27.89 -38.24 -17.81
C HIS A 5 26.79 -37.83 -16.83
N MET A 6 26.75 -38.46 -15.64
CA MET A 6 25.80 -38.10 -14.59
C MET A 6 26.12 -36.72 -13.99
N ILE A 7 27.39 -36.39 -13.80
CA ILE A 7 27.82 -35.06 -13.33
C ILE A 7 27.51 -33.99 -14.37
N LEU A 8 27.79 -34.25 -15.65
CA LEU A 8 27.50 -33.31 -16.74
C LEU A 8 26.00 -33.04 -16.89
N THR A 9 25.17 -34.08 -16.78
CA THR A 9 23.70 -33.93 -16.83
C THR A 9 23.15 -33.21 -15.59
N PHE A 10 23.75 -33.40 -14.41
CA PHE A 10 23.38 -32.67 -13.21
C PHE A 10 23.74 -31.18 -13.31
N LEU A 11 24.94 -30.85 -13.79
CA LEU A 11 25.38 -29.47 -14.01
C LEU A 11 24.54 -28.75 -15.08
N LEU A 12 24.19 -29.45 -16.16
CA LEU A 12 23.30 -28.91 -17.20
C LEU A 12 21.90 -28.60 -16.63
N LYS A 13 21.35 -29.48 -15.79
CA LYS A 13 20.06 -29.23 -15.12
C LYS A 13 20.12 -28.04 -14.15
N LEU A 14 21.21 -27.87 -13.40
CA LEU A 14 21.41 -26.71 -12.52
C LEU A 14 21.48 -25.38 -13.30
N LEU A 15 22.14 -25.39 -14.45
CA LEU A 15 22.25 -24.20 -15.31
C LEU A 15 20.89 -23.80 -15.91
N LEU A 16 20.04 -24.76 -16.29
CA LEU A 16 18.69 -24.48 -16.77
C LEU A 16 17.75 -23.92 -15.69
N SER A 17 17.96 -24.24 -14.41
CA SER A 17 17.16 -23.68 -13.30
C SER A 17 17.53 -22.24 -12.93
N SER A 18 18.61 -21.68 -13.48
CA SER A 18 19.16 -20.38 -13.05
C SER A 18 18.68 -19.17 -13.88
N VAL A 19 17.84 -19.39 -14.92
CA VAL A 19 17.34 -18.32 -15.79
C VAL A 19 15.85 -18.11 -15.52
N SER A 20 15.49 -17.25 -14.55
CA SER A 20 14.11 -16.75 -14.36
C SER A 20 14.05 -15.56 -13.39
N THR A 21 14.60 -14.41 -13.76
CA THR A 21 14.32 -13.14 -13.05
C THR A 21 13.72 -12.08 -13.97
N ALA A 22 14.12 -12.05 -15.24
CA ALA A 22 13.58 -11.09 -16.22
C ALA A 22 12.12 -11.40 -16.62
N THR A 23 11.77 -12.67 -16.86
CA THR A 23 10.41 -13.07 -17.29
C THR A 23 9.34 -12.84 -16.21
N ASN A 24 9.72 -12.94 -14.94
CA ASN A 24 8.81 -12.72 -13.81
C ASN A 24 8.42 -11.25 -13.67
N SER A 25 9.35 -10.31 -13.89
CA SER A 25 9.10 -8.87 -13.70
C SER A 25 8.00 -8.31 -14.62
N THR A 26 8.01 -8.66 -15.91
CA THR A 26 6.99 -8.23 -16.87
C THR A 26 5.62 -8.85 -16.56
N SER A 27 5.60 -10.11 -16.12
CA SER A 27 4.36 -10.76 -15.69
C SER A 27 3.82 -10.14 -14.40
N ASP A 28 4.70 -9.81 -13.46
CA ASP A 28 4.38 -9.19 -12.19
C ASP A 28 3.78 -7.80 -12.36
N ILE A 29 4.37 -6.93 -13.18
CA ILE A 29 3.82 -5.60 -13.46
C ILE A 29 2.46 -5.69 -14.16
N ARG A 30 2.30 -6.61 -15.11
CA ARG A 30 1.00 -6.82 -15.77
C ARG A 30 -0.05 -7.28 -14.76
N GLN A 31 0.31 -8.21 -13.87
CA GLN A 31 -0.59 -8.69 -12.82
C GLN A 31 -0.97 -7.58 -11.84
N ALA A 32 0.00 -6.76 -11.43
CA ALA A 32 -0.22 -5.61 -10.56
C ALA A 32 -1.14 -4.57 -11.23
N ILE A 33 -0.93 -4.26 -12.52
CA ILE A 33 -1.79 -3.34 -13.29
C ILE A 33 -3.24 -3.82 -13.33
N GLU A 34 -3.49 -5.12 -13.49
CA GLU A 34 -4.86 -5.67 -13.44
C GLU A 34 -5.52 -5.48 -12.06
N GLU A 35 -4.76 -5.67 -10.98
CA GLU A 35 -5.22 -5.44 -9.61
C GLU A 35 -5.48 -3.95 -9.34
N MET A 36 -4.58 -3.06 -9.77
CA MET A 36 -4.74 -1.60 -9.71
C MET A 36 -5.99 -1.14 -10.47
N ARG A 37 -6.25 -1.72 -11.64
CA ARG A 37 -7.41 -1.38 -12.48
C ARG A 37 -8.71 -1.75 -11.78
N THR A 38 -8.76 -2.95 -11.21
CA THR A 38 -9.92 -3.43 -10.43
C THR A 38 -10.18 -2.54 -9.21
N ALA A 39 -9.11 -1.94 -8.66
CA ALA A 39 -9.18 -1.02 -7.53
C ALA A 39 -9.41 0.46 -7.92
N ASN A 40 -9.63 0.77 -9.20
CA ASN A 40 -9.88 2.13 -9.74
C ASN A 40 -8.72 3.14 -9.58
N TYR A 41 -7.46 2.70 -9.85
CA TYR A 41 -6.28 3.57 -9.90
C TYR A 41 -5.82 3.79 -11.36
N PHE A 42 -6.72 4.28 -12.22
CA PHE A 42 -6.48 4.35 -13.67
C PHE A 42 -5.41 5.38 -14.04
N THR A 43 -5.40 6.54 -13.35
CA THR A 43 -4.43 7.60 -13.64
C THR A 43 -3.02 7.17 -13.23
N PHE A 44 -2.88 6.43 -12.13
CA PHE A 44 -1.56 5.89 -11.73
C PHE A 44 -1.04 4.84 -12.72
N ILE A 45 -1.93 3.99 -13.26
CA ILE A 45 -1.58 3.05 -14.34
C ILE A 45 -1.11 3.80 -15.59
N MET A 46 -1.75 4.91 -15.94
CA MET A 46 -1.31 5.74 -17.07
C MET A 46 0.12 6.27 -16.86
N LEU A 47 0.45 6.75 -15.65
CA LEU A 47 1.81 7.19 -15.31
C LEU A 47 2.83 6.04 -15.45
N ILE A 48 2.49 4.84 -14.95
CA ILE A 48 3.31 3.62 -15.13
C ILE A 48 3.59 3.34 -16.61
N ASN A 49 2.58 3.42 -17.47
CA ASN A 49 2.72 3.12 -18.89
C ASN A 49 3.49 4.19 -19.69
N MET A 50 3.61 5.41 -19.16
CA MET A 50 4.42 6.48 -19.74
C MET A 50 5.89 6.38 -19.32
N ALA A 51 6.21 5.56 -18.32
CA ALA A 51 7.57 5.39 -17.85
C ALA A 51 8.36 4.36 -18.70
N PRO A 52 9.69 4.50 -18.78
CA PRO A 52 10.55 3.46 -19.33
C PRO A 52 10.36 2.11 -18.62
N ALA A 53 10.37 1.00 -19.38
CA ALA A 53 10.09 -0.33 -18.85
C ALA A 53 11.12 -0.82 -17.82
N ASP A 54 12.34 -0.32 -17.88
CA ASP A 54 13.45 -0.59 -16.96
C ASP A 54 13.30 0.12 -15.61
N LEU A 55 12.48 1.18 -15.53
CA LEU A 55 12.20 1.86 -14.26
C LEU A 55 11.48 0.94 -13.27
N ILE A 56 10.61 0.06 -13.79
CA ILE A 56 9.73 -0.79 -13.00
C ILE A 56 10.25 -2.23 -13.11
N GLN A 57 11.52 -2.40 -12.76
CA GLN A 57 12.17 -3.70 -12.76
C GLN A 57 12.49 -4.13 -11.32
N GLY A 58 11.78 -5.15 -10.83
CA GLY A 58 12.10 -5.83 -9.58
C GLY A 58 11.14 -5.55 -8.42
N ASN A 59 11.69 -5.54 -7.22
CA ASN A 59 10.96 -5.57 -5.95
C ASN A 59 10.58 -4.16 -5.51
N LEU A 60 9.29 -3.85 -5.50
CA LEU A 60 8.81 -2.52 -5.20
C LEU A 60 7.43 -2.51 -4.53
N THR A 61 7.16 -1.40 -3.84
CA THR A 61 5.82 -1.08 -3.36
C THR A 61 5.38 0.24 -3.95
N PHE A 62 4.30 0.26 -4.72
CA PHE A 62 3.69 1.51 -5.17
C PHE A 62 2.81 2.12 -4.08
N LEU A 63 2.94 3.44 -3.92
CA LEU A 63 2.13 4.28 -3.06
C LEU A 63 1.29 5.18 -3.98
N MET A 64 0.07 4.76 -4.29
CA MET A 64 -0.72 5.27 -5.41
C MET A 64 -1.71 6.33 -4.93
N PRO A 65 -1.57 7.61 -5.30
CA PRO A 65 -2.62 8.57 -5.07
C PRO A 65 -3.87 8.20 -5.88
N ARG A 66 -5.06 8.41 -5.32
CA ARG A 66 -6.33 8.18 -6.03
C ARG A 66 -6.45 9.07 -7.25
N ASP A 67 -7.21 8.64 -8.26
CA ASP A 67 -7.42 9.38 -9.50
C ASP A 67 -7.92 10.82 -9.26
N LYS A 68 -8.81 11.04 -8.27
CA LYS A 68 -9.26 12.37 -7.86
C LYS A 68 -8.11 13.27 -7.35
N THR A 69 -7.14 12.69 -6.65
CA THR A 69 -5.98 13.43 -6.15
C THR A 69 -5.06 13.80 -7.32
N LEU A 70 -4.85 12.86 -8.25
CA LEU A 70 -3.98 13.06 -9.42
C LEU A 70 -4.55 14.06 -10.42
N SER A 71 -5.88 14.12 -10.59
CA SER A 71 -6.51 15.09 -11.50
C SER A 71 -6.34 16.55 -11.08
N GLN A 72 -5.99 16.79 -9.82
CA GLN A 72 -5.72 18.12 -9.25
C GLN A 72 -4.22 18.44 -9.19
N THR A 73 -3.36 17.50 -9.60
CA THR A 73 -1.91 17.62 -9.50
C THR A 73 -1.31 17.89 -10.87
N LEU A 74 -0.44 18.89 -10.97
CA LEU A 74 0.33 19.15 -12.19
C LEU A 74 1.56 18.23 -12.22
N ILE A 75 1.51 17.20 -13.05
CA ILE A 75 2.65 16.30 -13.32
C ILE A 75 3.13 16.60 -14.73
N GLN A 76 4.33 17.18 -14.84
CA GLN A 76 4.96 17.41 -16.14
C GLN A 76 5.45 16.07 -16.71
N GLU A 77 5.35 15.90 -18.03
CA GLU A 77 5.72 14.65 -18.73
C GLU A 77 7.18 14.25 -18.49
N ASN A 78 8.09 15.24 -18.51
CA ASN A 78 9.52 15.04 -18.21
C ASN A 78 9.80 14.60 -16.75
N ASN A 79 8.81 14.65 -15.86
CA ASN A 79 8.94 14.35 -14.44
C ASN A 79 8.17 13.08 -14.02
N VAL A 80 7.62 12.30 -14.97
CA VAL A 80 6.86 11.07 -14.66
C VAL A 80 7.72 10.04 -13.93
N VAL A 81 8.98 9.86 -14.36
CA VAL A 81 9.94 8.95 -13.72
C VAL A 81 10.16 9.36 -12.26
N ASP A 82 10.49 10.62 -12.04
CA ASP A 82 10.69 11.22 -10.72
C ASP A 82 9.45 11.13 -9.82
N PHE A 83 8.27 11.28 -10.43
CA PHE A 83 7.01 11.11 -9.74
C PHE A 83 6.84 9.67 -9.25
N LEU A 84 7.00 8.68 -10.13
CA LEU A 84 6.86 7.26 -9.78
C LEU A 84 7.91 6.79 -8.78
N GLN A 85 9.14 7.29 -8.88
CA GLN A 85 10.21 6.97 -7.93
C GLN A 85 9.91 7.49 -6.52
N ARG A 86 9.36 8.69 -6.38
CA ARG A 86 8.89 9.21 -5.06
C ARG A 86 7.70 8.43 -4.51
N HIS A 87 6.91 7.84 -5.39
CA HIS A 87 5.72 7.03 -5.06
C HIS A 87 6.01 5.54 -5.06
N SER A 88 7.27 5.14 -4.91
CA SER A 88 7.64 3.74 -4.73
C SER A 88 8.64 3.55 -3.62
N LEU A 89 8.55 2.40 -2.94
CA LEU A 89 9.55 1.92 -1.98
C LEU A 89 10.35 0.80 -2.65
N PRO A 90 11.67 0.73 -2.45
CA PRO A 90 12.55 -0.26 -3.09
C PRO A 90 12.48 -1.66 -2.41
N SER A 91 11.27 -2.07 -2.00
CA SER A 91 10.98 -3.39 -1.44
C SER A 91 9.48 -3.70 -1.53
N PRO A 92 9.07 -4.97 -1.56
CA PRO A 92 7.66 -5.36 -1.64
C PRO A 92 7.08 -5.52 -0.24
N LEU A 93 6.39 -4.50 0.25
CA LEU A 93 5.87 -4.39 1.60
C LEU A 93 4.36 -4.53 1.61
N LEU A 94 3.86 -5.54 2.33
CA LEU A 94 2.45 -5.60 2.72
C LEU A 94 2.17 -4.55 3.80
N PHE A 95 0.90 -4.22 4.00
CA PHE A 95 0.51 -3.24 5.00
C PHE A 95 0.91 -3.69 6.41
N ASP A 96 0.81 -4.97 6.71
CA ASP A 96 1.26 -5.53 7.99
C ASP A 96 2.75 -5.23 8.22
N HIS A 97 3.60 -5.32 7.19
CA HIS A 97 5.01 -4.93 7.32
C HIS A 97 5.16 -3.43 7.57
N LEU A 98 4.37 -2.60 6.87
CA LEU A 98 4.38 -1.15 7.07
C LEU A 98 4.02 -0.77 8.51
N GLN A 99 3.06 -1.45 9.12
CA GLN A 99 2.62 -1.17 10.48
C GLN A 99 3.67 -1.46 11.56
N HIS A 100 4.72 -2.22 11.25
CA HIS A 100 5.81 -2.47 12.19
C HIS A 100 6.85 -1.34 12.20
N PHE A 101 6.83 -0.41 11.25
CA PHE A 101 7.70 0.75 11.31
C PHE A 101 7.31 1.66 12.48
N PRO A 102 8.25 2.01 13.38
CA PRO A 102 7.98 2.93 14.47
C PRO A 102 7.64 4.33 13.94
N THR A 103 6.71 5.02 14.62
CA THR A 103 6.46 6.45 14.38
C THR A 103 7.75 7.26 14.52
N GLY A 104 7.98 8.17 13.58
CA GLY A 104 9.18 9.00 13.51
C GLY A 104 10.32 8.40 12.67
N SER A 105 10.25 7.10 12.33
CA SER A 105 11.22 6.48 11.42
C SER A 105 11.14 7.03 9.99
N MET A 106 12.21 6.83 9.22
CA MET A 106 12.31 7.26 7.83
C MET A 106 12.42 6.03 6.92
N ILE A 107 11.61 5.96 5.86
CA ILE A 107 11.65 4.90 4.86
C ILE A 107 12.17 5.49 3.54
N PRO A 108 13.20 4.91 2.90
CA PRO A 108 13.66 5.39 1.60
C PRO A 108 12.61 5.14 0.51
N THR A 109 12.49 6.09 -0.40
CA THR A 109 11.77 5.89 -1.67
C THR A 109 12.72 5.32 -2.72
N SER A 110 12.20 4.93 -3.89
CA SER A 110 13.05 4.58 -5.04
C SER A 110 13.71 5.81 -5.68
N LYS A 111 13.29 7.04 -5.33
CA LYS A 111 14.02 8.25 -5.70
C LYS A 111 15.19 8.43 -4.72
N PRO A 112 16.44 8.53 -5.21
CA PRO A 112 17.59 8.79 -4.35
C PRO A 112 17.38 10.01 -3.47
N ASP A 113 17.89 9.93 -2.24
CA ASP A 113 17.88 11.01 -1.24
C ASP A 113 16.49 11.52 -0.81
N VAL A 114 15.42 10.80 -1.18
CA VAL A 114 14.05 11.09 -0.74
C VAL A 114 13.56 10.01 0.21
N PHE A 115 13.11 10.46 1.38
CA PHE A 115 12.63 9.60 2.46
C PHE A 115 11.23 10.02 2.91
N LEU A 116 10.46 9.03 3.38
CA LEU A 116 9.13 9.23 3.94
C LEU A 116 9.18 9.05 5.45
N ARG A 117 8.70 10.05 6.19
CA ARG A 117 8.52 9.97 7.64
C ARG A 117 7.29 9.16 7.97
N VAL A 118 7.44 8.14 8.81
CA VAL A 118 6.31 7.33 9.27
C VAL A 118 5.60 8.03 10.42
N ASN A 119 4.27 8.10 10.34
CA ASN A 119 3.42 8.37 11.49
C ASN A 119 2.37 7.27 11.60
N ASN A 120 2.50 6.44 12.63
CA ASN A 120 1.65 5.30 12.89
C ASN A 120 0.99 5.48 14.26
N SER A 121 -0.27 5.90 14.26
CA SER A 121 -1.06 6.07 15.48
C SER A 121 -2.04 4.90 15.71
N GLY A 122 -1.74 3.72 15.15
CA GLY A 122 -2.55 2.50 15.32
C GLY A 122 -3.71 2.40 14.33
N LYS A 123 -4.86 1.87 14.79
CA LYS A 123 -6.02 1.39 14.01
C LYS A 123 -6.33 2.21 12.73
N MET A 124 -5.66 1.88 11.62
CA MET A 124 -5.87 2.48 10.29
C MET A 124 -5.50 3.97 10.16
N HIS A 125 -4.61 4.44 11.03
CA HIS A 125 -4.00 5.77 10.99
C HIS A 125 -2.50 5.64 10.73
N PHE A 126 -2.17 5.17 9.53
CA PHE A 126 -0.81 5.05 9.04
C PHE A 126 -0.57 6.10 7.95
N PHE A 127 0.44 6.95 8.16
CA PHE A 127 0.80 8.03 7.28
C PHE A 127 2.28 7.92 6.87
N LEU A 128 2.53 8.27 5.62
CA LEU A 128 3.86 8.47 5.05
C LEU A 128 3.97 9.94 4.69
N ASN A 129 4.84 10.67 5.38
CA ASN A 129 4.76 12.13 5.49
C ASN A 129 3.35 12.53 5.95
N ASN A 130 2.65 13.31 5.13
CA ASN A 130 1.27 13.74 5.39
C ASN A 130 0.23 12.86 4.69
N ALA A 131 0.64 11.91 3.83
CA ALA A 131 -0.26 11.08 3.04
C ALA A 131 -0.71 9.85 3.83
N ARG A 132 -2.03 9.69 3.99
CA ARG A 132 -2.61 8.54 4.68
C ARG A 132 -2.71 7.35 3.73
N VAL A 133 -2.38 6.16 4.20
CA VAL A 133 -2.72 4.92 3.49
C VAL A 133 -4.22 4.65 3.66
N VAL A 134 -4.97 4.74 2.56
CA VAL A 134 -6.44 4.60 2.51
C VAL A 134 -6.91 3.31 1.86
N SER A 135 -6.04 2.61 1.14
CA SER A 135 -6.32 1.29 0.57
C SER A 135 -5.09 0.42 0.72
N GLN A 136 -5.24 -0.73 1.38
CA GLN A 136 -4.12 -1.58 1.78
C GLN A 136 -4.07 -2.81 0.90
N ASN A 137 -2.86 -3.30 0.60
CA ASN A 137 -2.64 -4.58 -0.07
C ASN A 137 -3.46 -4.74 -1.36
N ILE A 138 -3.40 -3.75 -2.26
CA ILE A 138 -4.13 -3.80 -3.55
C ILE A 138 -3.53 -4.87 -4.46
N CYS A 139 -2.21 -4.88 -4.61
CA CYS A 139 -1.50 -5.87 -5.42
C CYS A 139 -1.04 -7.03 -4.53
N THR A 140 -1.75 -8.15 -4.61
CA THR A 140 -1.50 -9.35 -3.78
C THR A 140 -0.98 -10.52 -4.60
N LYS A 141 -1.35 -10.60 -5.88
CA LYS A 141 -1.01 -11.72 -6.76
C LYS A 141 0.39 -11.64 -7.32
N SER A 142 0.94 -10.44 -7.47
CA SER A 142 2.36 -10.27 -7.84
C SER A 142 3.27 -10.65 -6.68
N ALA A 143 4.39 -11.30 -6.97
CA ALA A 143 5.40 -11.63 -5.96
C ALA A 143 6.30 -10.44 -5.63
N SER A 144 6.68 -9.66 -6.65
CA SER A 144 7.64 -8.56 -6.54
C SER A 144 7.02 -7.18 -6.40
N ILE A 145 5.72 -7.01 -6.68
CA ILE A 145 5.04 -5.71 -6.64
C ILE A 145 3.93 -5.71 -5.59
N ARG A 146 4.03 -4.79 -4.64
CA ARG A 146 2.95 -4.44 -3.70
C ARG A 146 2.40 -3.07 -4.03
N CYS A 147 1.16 -2.81 -3.65
CA CYS A 147 0.52 -1.54 -3.93
C CYS A 147 -0.37 -1.13 -2.77
N HIS A 148 -0.28 0.12 -2.36
CA HIS A 148 -1.18 0.75 -1.39
C HIS A 148 -1.70 2.06 -1.97
N GLY A 149 -2.98 2.33 -1.75
CA GLY A 149 -3.58 3.61 -2.09
C GLY A 149 -3.34 4.65 -1.01
N ILE A 150 -2.99 5.86 -1.42
CA ILE A 150 -2.80 7.02 -0.53
C ILE A 150 -3.74 8.18 -0.90
N ASP A 151 -4.06 9.04 0.06
CA ASP A 151 -5.00 10.14 -0.15
C ASP A 151 -4.38 11.43 -0.70
N GLN A 152 -3.05 11.54 -0.68
CA GLN A 152 -2.30 12.72 -1.11
C GLN A 152 -1.10 12.32 -1.97
N VAL A 153 -0.58 13.27 -2.73
CA VAL A 153 0.68 13.12 -3.48
C VAL A 153 1.85 13.29 -2.52
N LEU A 154 2.87 12.44 -2.66
CA LEU A 154 4.10 12.53 -1.89
C LEU A 154 5.00 13.63 -2.47
N GLU A 155 5.15 14.69 -1.70
CA GLU A 155 6.19 15.68 -1.96
C GLU A 155 7.54 15.11 -1.55
N GLY A 156 8.55 15.28 -2.41
CA GLY A 156 9.91 14.93 -2.05
C GLY A 156 10.43 15.99 -1.09
N ALA A 157 10.50 15.69 0.20
CA ALA A 157 11.34 16.48 1.09
C ALA A 157 12.79 16.05 0.82
N PRO A 158 13.66 16.94 0.29
CA PRO A 158 15.09 16.67 0.34
C PRO A 158 15.47 16.51 1.81
N LEU A 159 16.42 15.62 2.13
CA LEU A 159 17.16 15.80 3.36
C LEU A 159 17.70 17.23 3.32
N ALA A 160 17.24 18.07 4.24
CA ALA A 160 17.78 19.41 4.37
C ALA A 160 19.30 19.26 4.51
N SER A 161 20.02 19.60 3.45
CA SER A 161 21.41 19.99 3.59
C SER A 161 21.33 21.29 4.40
N ASP A 162 21.84 21.27 5.62
CA ASP A 162 21.92 22.43 6.50
C ASP A 162 22.77 23.51 5.83
N HIS A 163 22.16 24.27 4.92
CA HIS A 163 22.68 25.50 4.37
C HIS A 163 21.63 26.60 4.56
N ILE A 164 21.63 27.11 5.80
CA ILE A 164 21.52 28.52 6.21
C ILE A 164 20.64 29.42 5.30
N ASN A 165 19.37 29.60 5.68
CA ASN A 165 18.66 30.90 5.73
C ASN A 165 17.14 30.75 5.99
N ALA A 166 16.76 30.04 7.05
CA ALA A 166 15.42 30.18 7.62
C ALA A 166 15.57 30.70 9.05
N SER A 167 15.40 32.01 9.23
CA SER A 167 15.33 32.65 10.55
C SER A 167 14.04 32.20 11.26
N LEU A 168 14.11 31.06 11.96
CA LEU A 168 13.18 30.75 13.03
C LEU A 168 13.71 31.36 14.33
N PRO A 169 12.84 31.94 15.19
CA PRO A 169 13.29 32.55 16.43
C PRO A 169 13.89 31.49 17.35
N LEU A 170 15.15 31.71 17.75
CA LEU A 170 15.87 30.88 18.70
C LEU A 170 15.10 30.82 20.04
N PRO A 171 14.84 29.64 20.63
CA PRO A 171 14.40 29.58 22.01
C PRO A 171 15.51 30.12 22.93
N PRO A 172 15.15 30.79 24.05
CA PRO A 172 16.13 31.42 24.93
C PRO A 172 17.08 30.37 25.54
N PRO A 173 18.34 30.76 25.85
CA PRO A 173 19.31 29.87 26.47
C PRO A 173 18.80 29.39 27.84
N CYS A 174 18.89 28.09 28.09
CA CYS A 174 18.72 27.55 29.43
C CYS A 174 19.93 27.97 30.28
N ASP A 175 19.77 28.96 31.14
CA ASP A 175 20.77 29.30 32.15
C ASP A 175 20.90 28.14 33.15
N HIS A 176 22.04 27.44 33.07
CA HIS A 176 22.50 26.58 34.14
C HIS A 176 22.95 27.44 35.33
N ASN A 177 22.03 27.74 36.24
CA ASN A 177 22.41 28.09 37.60
C ASN A 177 21.88 27.02 38.55
N ILE A 178 22.80 26.16 38.98
CA ILE A 178 22.56 25.09 39.95
C ILE A 178 22.24 25.74 41.29
N THR A 179 21.00 25.58 41.75
CA THR A 179 20.70 25.58 43.18
C THR A 179 19.54 24.60 43.39
N SER A 180 19.88 23.36 43.72
CA SER A 180 18.93 22.33 44.13
C SER A 180 18.31 22.69 45.49
N PRO A 181 16.99 22.55 45.67
CA PRO A 181 16.40 22.23 46.96
C PRO A 181 16.09 20.72 47.06
N PRO A 182 15.94 20.19 48.28
CA PRO A 182 16.18 18.79 48.59
C PRO A 182 15.02 17.87 48.20
N PHE A 183 15.38 16.61 47.96
CA PHE A 183 14.49 15.46 47.86
C PHE A 183 13.43 15.48 48.96
N GLY A 184 12.18 15.70 48.56
CA GLY A 184 10.98 15.59 49.38
C GLY A 184 10.14 14.41 48.91
N LEU A 185 9.81 13.54 49.86
CA LEU A 185 9.19 12.24 49.75
C LEU A 185 7.74 12.29 49.20
N VAL A 186 7.46 11.37 48.27
CA VAL A 186 6.23 10.56 48.11
C VAL A 186 4.89 11.28 47.83
N ALA A 187 4.32 10.99 46.65
CA ALA A 187 2.89 10.69 46.52
C ALA A 187 2.65 9.74 45.34
N SER A 188 2.12 8.55 45.65
CA SER A 188 1.72 7.51 44.69
C SER A 188 0.58 7.96 43.77
N PRO A 189 0.45 7.39 42.55
CA PRO A 189 -0.68 7.68 41.67
C PRO A 189 -2.00 7.17 42.28
N PRO A 190 -3.16 7.83 42.02
CA PRO A 190 -4.44 7.33 42.48
C PRO A 190 -4.78 6.00 41.78
N VAL A 191 -5.03 4.98 42.59
CA VAL A 191 -5.45 3.64 42.17
C VAL A 191 -6.91 3.68 41.70
N MET A 192 -7.17 2.99 40.58
CA MET A 192 -8.49 2.66 40.03
C MET A 192 -9.50 2.20 41.10
N SER A 193 -10.67 2.82 41.11
CA SER A 193 -11.85 2.27 41.81
C SER A 193 -12.52 1.21 40.91
N PRO A 194 -12.77 -0.01 41.39
CA PRO A 194 -13.55 -1.00 40.65
C PRO A 194 -15.06 -0.69 40.77
N PRO A 195 -15.85 -0.87 39.70
CA PRO A 195 -17.31 -0.76 39.81
C PRO A 195 -17.87 -1.95 40.63
N SER A 196 -18.76 -1.59 41.56
CA SER A 196 -19.45 -2.46 42.51
C SER A 196 -20.30 -3.53 41.82
N ALA A 197 -20.16 -4.79 42.27
CA ALA A 197 -21.03 -5.89 41.89
C ALA A 197 -22.39 -5.79 42.60
N ALA A 198 -23.49 -5.82 41.85
CA ALA A 198 -24.83 -6.07 42.37
C ALA A 198 -25.65 -6.93 41.37
N GLN A 199 -25.65 -8.23 41.69
CA GLN A 199 -26.74 -9.22 41.61
C GLN A 199 -27.32 -9.71 40.27
N PRO A 200 -27.73 -11.00 40.21
CA PRO A 200 -28.11 -11.69 38.98
C PRO A 200 -29.58 -11.43 38.64
N ILE A 201 -29.84 -11.00 37.41
CA ILE A 201 -31.21 -10.93 36.89
C ILE A 201 -31.51 -12.23 36.13
N SER A 202 -32.56 -12.87 36.62
CA SER A 202 -33.22 -14.09 36.18
C SER A 202 -33.28 -14.29 34.66
N SER A 203 -32.87 -15.48 34.23
CA SER A 203 -33.16 -16.06 32.93
C SER A 203 -34.66 -16.35 32.81
N ASN A 204 -35.38 -15.51 32.07
CA ASN A 204 -36.71 -15.87 31.57
C ASN A 204 -36.68 -15.91 30.05
N ILE A 205 -36.60 -17.14 29.52
CA ILE A 205 -36.75 -17.45 28.11
C ILE A 205 -38.24 -17.43 27.82
N SER A 206 -38.68 -16.51 26.97
CA SER A 206 -39.96 -16.63 26.27
C SER A 206 -39.81 -16.10 24.84
N PRO A 207 -40.27 -16.84 23.82
CA PRO A 207 -40.00 -16.55 22.43
C PRO A 207 -40.86 -15.39 21.92
N ILE A 208 -40.22 -14.41 21.30
CA ILE A 208 -40.88 -13.35 20.53
C ILE A 208 -41.23 -13.93 19.15
N PRO A 209 -42.51 -13.89 18.70
CA PRO A 209 -42.86 -14.24 17.34
C PRO A 209 -42.42 -13.12 16.39
N SER A 210 -41.45 -13.42 15.53
CA SER A 210 -41.01 -12.55 14.44
C SER A 210 -41.95 -12.73 13.24
N SER A 211 -42.85 -11.79 13.02
CA SER A 211 -43.66 -11.69 11.79
C SER A 211 -43.16 -10.52 10.96
N ALA A 212 -42.26 -10.80 10.02
CA ALA A 212 -41.95 -9.92 8.90
C ALA A 212 -42.47 -10.58 7.60
N PRO A 213 -43.14 -9.85 6.70
CA PRO A 213 -43.72 -10.41 5.48
C PRO A 213 -42.64 -10.72 4.42
N PRO A 214 -42.87 -11.69 3.51
CA PRO A 214 -41.91 -12.06 2.48
C PRO A 214 -41.96 -11.07 1.32
N LEU A 215 -40.84 -10.38 1.03
CA LEU A 215 -40.66 -9.69 -0.24
C LEU A 215 -40.01 -10.64 -1.25
N THR A 216 -40.86 -11.32 -2.01
CA THR A 216 -40.48 -11.97 -3.27
C THR A 216 -40.37 -10.90 -4.35
N SER A 217 -39.19 -10.72 -4.92
CA SER A 217 -39.03 -10.10 -6.24
C SER A 217 -37.89 -10.83 -6.96
N ALA A 218 -38.29 -11.93 -7.60
CA ALA A 218 -37.50 -12.57 -8.63
C ALA A 218 -37.56 -11.69 -9.88
N VAL A 219 -36.43 -11.10 -10.26
CA VAL A 219 -36.25 -10.61 -11.64
C VAL A 219 -35.87 -11.84 -12.46
N SER A 220 -36.84 -12.35 -13.22
CA SER A 220 -36.60 -13.42 -14.19
C SER A 220 -35.72 -12.87 -15.31
N LEU A 221 -34.49 -13.37 -15.41
CA LEU A 221 -33.68 -13.21 -16.61
C LEU A 221 -34.27 -14.11 -17.70
N SER A 222 -34.96 -13.50 -18.68
CA SER A 222 -35.56 -14.21 -19.80
C SER A 222 -34.48 -14.89 -20.64
N LYS A 223 -34.57 -16.21 -20.72
CA LYS A 223 -33.69 -17.11 -21.47
C LYS A 223 -34.02 -17.07 -22.97
N THR A 224 -33.80 -15.92 -23.62
CA THR A 224 -33.89 -15.75 -25.08
C THR A 224 -32.95 -14.64 -25.54
N GLY A 225 -31.64 -14.90 -25.53
CA GLY A 225 -30.66 -13.89 -25.96
C GLY A 225 -29.27 -14.42 -26.33
N ILE A 226 -29.08 -15.74 -26.34
CA ILE A 226 -27.74 -16.35 -26.53
C ILE A 226 -27.56 -16.90 -27.97
N ALA A 227 -28.62 -16.97 -28.77
CA ALA A 227 -28.54 -17.40 -30.17
C ALA A 227 -28.21 -16.24 -31.15
N GLY A 228 -28.50 -14.98 -30.79
CA GLY A 228 -28.30 -13.82 -31.67
C GLY A 228 -26.86 -13.28 -31.70
N LEU A 229 -26.12 -13.40 -30.60
CA LEU A 229 -24.73 -12.91 -30.50
C LEU A 229 -23.72 -13.80 -31.26
N ILE A 230 -24.04 -15.09 -31.43
CA ILE A 230 -23.17 -16.01 -32.17
C ILE A 230 -23.28 -15.78 -33.69
N TRP A 231 -24.46 -15.40 -34.20
CA TRP A 231 -24.63 -15.05 -35.61
C TRP A 231 -23.95 -13.72 -36.00
N LEU A 232 -23.94 -12.75 -35.09
CA LEU A 232 -23.31 -11.44 -35.34
C LEU A 232 -21.77 -11.54 -35.41
N LEU A 233 -21.16 -12.42 -34.60
CA LEU A 233 -19.71 -12.66 -34.62
C LEU A 233 -19.24 -13.46 -35.85
N MET A 234 -20.11 -14.29 -36.43
CA MET A 234 -19.78 -15.04 -37.65
C MET A 234 -19.92 -14.18 -38.92
N ALA A 235 -20.82 -13.18 -38.94
CA ALA A 235 -20.96 -12.26 -40.07
C ALA A 235 -19.80 -11.26 -40.19
N VAL A 236 -19.26 -10.77 -39.07
CA VAL A 236 -18.14 -9.80 -39.07
C VAL A 236 -16.82 -10.46 -39.51
N LYS A 237 -16.67 -11.77 -39.33
CA LYS A 237 -15.45 -12.51 -39.70
C LYS A 237 -15.40 -12.93 -41.19
N LEU A 238 -16.46 -12.69 -41.96
CA LEU A 238 -16.52 -12.99 -43.40
C LEU A 238 -16.47 -11.74 -44.29
N SER A 239 -16.20 -10.56 -43.72
CA SER A 239 -16.07 -9.30 -44.46
C SER A 239 -14.74 -8.57 -44.18
N LEU A 240 -13.73 -9.29 -43.69
CA LEU A 240 -12.31 -8.88 -43.74
C LEU A 240 -11.49 -9.97 -44.43
#